data_AF-A0A8C3YR54-F1
#
_entry.id   AF-A0A8C3YR54-F1
#
_cell.length_a   1.000
_cell.length_b   1.000
_cell.length_c   1.000
_cell.angle_alpha   90.00
_cell.angle_beta   90.00
_cell.angle_gamma   90.00
#
_symmetry.space_group_name_H-M   'P 1'
#
loop_
_entity.id
_entity.type
_entity.pdbx_description
1 polymer ?
#
loop_
_entity_poly.entity_id
_entity_poly.type
_entity_poly.pdbx_seq_one_letter_code
_entity_poly.pdbx_strand_id
1 'polypeptide(L)'
;MTPFGSWGLLMAFLALLCCPGCGEEASEVAMWTEQLVTTFSKHLLDEKPQWKLYEINVSQDTTVLCYFTCSGRQEIKRFNISVFYPPKQVLLKLQPTFVTIGRWFTIECRVPSVAPLEALTVTLLRGSEILYSEALRGTTLSPQEAIVIHNATAHREDGHHDFSCQAEMDLQSRGGSLIHRVSEPQALEVYEPVQDNQMVIIITVVSVLLFLFVTSVLLCFVFSQQWYQRRTGTYGVQAAWRRLRWPHRV
;
A
#
# COMPACT_ATOMS: atom_id res chain seq x y z
N MET A 1 -4.05 -6.00 45.61
CA MET A 1 -2.64 -6.43 45.50
C MET A 1 -2.53 -7.29 44.25
N THR A 2 -2.07 -6.69 43.16
CA THR A 2 -1.59 -7.39 41.97
C THR A 2 -0.11 -7.71 42.17
N PRO A 3 0.30 -8.93 41.82
CA PRO A 3 1.53 -9.12 41.03
C PRO A 3 1.25 -10.23 40.00
N PHE A 4 1.71 -10.25 38.75
CA PHE A 4 3.04 -10.09 38.15
C PHE A 4 2.78 -9.70 36.68
N GLY A 5 3.53 -8.82 36.04
CA GLY A 5 4.94 -9.02 35.72
C GLY A 5 5.06 -9.69 34.34
N SER A 6 5.20 -8.87 33.30
CA SER A 6 5.41 -9.27 31.91
C SER A 6 6.66 -10.13 31.73
N TRP A 7 6.53 -11.30 31.10
CA TRP A 7 7.62 -12.02 30.45
C TRP A 7 7.11 -12.70 29.16
N GLY A 8 7.86 -12.51 28.08
CA GLY A 8 7.61 -13.12 26.79
C GLY A 8 7.90 -14.62 26.77
N LEU A 9 7.33 -15.27 25.75
CA LEU A 9 7.49 -16.68 25.37
C LEU A 9 6.86 -17.72 26.32
N LEU A 10 5.55 -17.90 26.18
CA LEU A 10 4.97 -19.23 26.25
C LEU A 10 3.77 -19.28 25.29
N MET A 11 3.98 -19.90 24.13
CA MET A 11 2.88 -20.34 23.25
C MET A 11 2.21 -21.54 23.93
N ALA A 12 1.55 -21.30 25.05
CA ALA A 12 0.66 -22.28 25.67
C ALA A 12 -0.74 -22.03 25.08
N PHE A 13 -1.05 -22.70 23.97
CA PHE A 13 -2.38 -22.74 23.38
C PHE A 13 -3.29 -23.65 24.22
N LEU A 14 -3.50 -23.28 25.48
CA LEU A 14 -4.33 -24.03 26.40
C LEU A 14 -5.79 -23.71 26.13
N ALA A 15 -6.56 -24.72 25.74
CA ALA A 15 -8.01 -24.65 25.63
C ALA A 15 -8.63 -25.27 26.87
N LEU A 16 -9.46 -24.48 27.58
CA LEU A 16 -10.33 -24.96 28.65
C LEU A 16 -11.65 -25.41 28.05
N LEU A 17 -11.93 -26.70 28.13
CA LEU A 17 -13.19 -27.28 27.66
C LEU A 17 -14.01 -27.79 28.82
N CYS A 18 -15.24 -27.29 28.92
CA CYS A 18 -16.25 -27.82 29.82
C CYS A 18 -17.14 -28.79 29.02
N CYS A 19 -17.06 -30.09 29.33
CA CYS A 19 -18.05 -31.04 28.85
C CYS A 19 -19.25 -30.98 29.79
N PRO A 20 -20.44 -30.57 29.32
CA PRO A 20 -21.64 -30.59 30.14
C PRO A 20 -22.10 -32.04 30.37
N GLY A 21 -22.53 -32.31 31.59
CA GLY A 21 -23.29 -33.50 31.98
C GLY A 21 -24.80 -33.22 31.97
N CYS A 22 -25.60 -34.23 32.31
CA CYS A 22 -27.05 -34.08 32.30
C CYS A 22 -27.56 -33.29 33.52
N GLY A 23 -28.35 -32.24 33.25
CA GLY A 23 -29.08 -31.47 34.27
C GLY A 23 -30.04 -32.34 35.07
N GLU A 24 -30.14 -32.10 36.38
CA GLU A 24 -30.99 -32.83 37.32
C GLU A 24 -32.46 -32.97 36.82
N GLU A 25 -32.87 -34.21 36.57
CA GLU A 25 -34.10 -34.72 37.16
C GLU A 25 -33.74 -35.88 38.10
N ALA A 26 -34.42 -35.89 39.24
CA ALA A 26 -34.05 -36.57 40.46
C ALA A 26 -33.71 -38.07 40.32
N SER A 27 -32.77 -38.48 41.16
CA SER A 27 -32.63 -39.85 41.69
C SER A 27 -32.46 -40.96 40.66
N GLU A 28 -31.25 -41.11 40.13
CA GLU A 28 -30.59 -42.41 40.05
C GLU A 28 -29.11 -42.20 39.77
N VAL A 29 -28.26 -42.85 40.58
CA VAL A 29 -26.81 -42.86 40.42
C VAL A 29 -26.49 -43.73 39.19
N ALA A 30 -26.66 -43.17 38.00
CA ALA A 30 -26.17 -43.79 36.78
C ALA A 30 -24.67 -43.51 36.68
N MET A 31 -23.88 -44.57 36.68
CA MET A 31 -22.42 -44.53 36.51
C MET A 31 -22.05 -43.76 35.22
N TRP A 32 -21.50 -42.56 35.37
CA TRP A 32 -21.16 -41.66 34.26
C TRP A 32 -19.79 -42.05 33.65
N THR A 33 -19.78 -42.58 32.43
CA THR A 33 -18.56 -42.69 31.63
C THR A 33 -18.49 -41.49 30.68
N GLU A 34 -18.12 -40.33 31.21
CA GLU A 34 -17.76 -39.19 30.37
C GLU A 34 -16.33 -39.31 29.89
N GLN A 35 -16.13 -39.24 28.58
CA GLN A 35 -14.82 -39.34 27.99
C GLN A 35 -14.65 -38.28 26.90
N LEU A 36 -13.77 -37.32 27.18
CA LEU A 36 -13.22 -36.42 26.16
C LEU A 36 -12.37 -37.23 25.18
N VAL A 37 -12.72 -37.23 23.90
CA VAL A 37 -11.93 -37.84 22.84
C VAL A 37 -11.21 -36.73 22.07
N THR A 38 -9.88 -36.75 22.15
CA THR A 38 -8.99 -35.81 21.47
C THR A 38 -7.66 -36.52 21.17
N THR A 39 -6.98 -36.07 20.12
CA THR A 39 -5.60 -36.50 19.78
C THR A 39 -4.54 -35.81 20.63
N PHE A 40 -4.91 -34.75 21.36
CA PHE A 40 -4.00 -33.94 22.18
C PHE A 40 -3.95 -34.40 23.63
N SER A 41 -2.88 -34.03 24.34
CA SER A 41 -2.78 -34.27 25.78
C SER A 41 -3.86 -33.47 26.49
N LYS A 42 -4.68 -34.17 27.29
CA LYS A 42 -5.71 -33.57 28.14
C LYS A 42 -5.33 -33.73 29.61
N HIS A 43 -5.59 -32.68 30.38
CA HIS A 43 -5.45 -32.68 31.83
C HIS A 43 -6.82 -32.38 32.45
N LEU A 44 -7.28 -33.20 33.40
CA LEU A 44 -8.53 -32.96 34.10
C LEU A 44 -8.26 -31.94 35.22
N LEU A 45 -8.93 -30.79 35.19
CA LEU A 45 -8.75 -29.73 36.19
C LEU A 45 -9.77 -29.80 37.31
N ASP A 46 -11.04 -30.03 36.98
CA ASP A 46 -12.12 -30.17 37.97
C ASP A 46 -13.19 -31.12 37.45
N GLU A 47 -13.87 -31.77 38.38
CA GLU A 47 -14.91 -32.76 38.14
C GLU A 47 -16.07 -32.51 39.10
N LYS A 48 -17.24 -32.30 38.52
CA LYS A 48 -18.52 -32.20 39.23
C LYS A 48 -19.49 -33.24 38.66
N PRO A 49 -20.58 -33.55 39.39
CA PRO A 49 -21.62 -34.46 38.89
C PRO A 49 -22.26 -34.00 37.57
N GLN A 50 -22.16 -32.71 37.25
CA GLN A 50 -22.85 -32.05 36.14
C GLN A 50 -21.90 -31.62 35.01
N TRP A 51 -20.58 -31.71 35.19
CA TRP A 51 -19.60 -31.29 34.19
C TRP A 51 -18.18 -31.71 34.57
N LYS A 52 -17.32 -31.84 33.55
CA LYS A 52 -15.87 -31.99 33.71
C LYS A 52 -15.14 -30.91 32.95
N LEU A 53 -14.14 -30.32 33.59
CA LEU A 53 -13.29 -29.30 33.01
C LEU A 53 -11.94 -29.90 32.62
N TYR A 54 -11.63 -29.82 31.34
CA TYR A 54 -10.36 -30.27 30.78
C TYR A 54 -9.52 -29.09 30.31
N GLU A 55 -8.23 -29.17 30.56
CA GLU A 55 -7.21 -28.36 29.92
C GLU A 55 -6.55 -29.18 28.81
N ILE A 56 -6.46 -28.60 27.61
CA ILE A 56 -5.92 -29.27 26.44
C ILE A 56 -4.88 -28.37 25.79
N ASN A 57 -3.71 -28.94 25.47
CA ASN A 57 -2.68 -28.23 24.74
C ASN A 57 -2.87 -28.45 23.23
N VAL A 58 -3.33 -27.43 22.51
CA VAL A 58 -3.74 -27.53 21.10
C VAL A 58 -2.73 -26.85 20.20
N SER A 59 -2.11 -27.58 19.26
CA SER A 59 -1.11 -27.01 18.34
C SER A 59 -1.67 -26.60 16.97
N GLN A 60 -2.82 -27.15 16.59
CA GLN A 60 -3.45 -26.97 15.29
C GLN A 60 -4.97 -27.12 15.41
N ASP A 61 -5.69 -26.66 14.38
CA ASP A 61 -7.14 -26.82 14.28
C ASP A 61 -7.56 -28.27 14.50
N THR A 62 -8.55 -28.46 15.37
CA THR A 62 -9.03 -29.78 15.75
C THR A 62 -10.48 -29.77 16.15
N THR A 63 -11.06 -30.96 16.20
CA THR A 63 -12.41 -31.18 16.69
C THR A 63 -12.33 -32.07 17.92
N VAL A 64 -12.92 -31.61 19.01
CA VAL A 64 -12.98 -32.35 20.26
C VAL A 64 -14.41 -32.82 20.49
N LEU A 65 -14.54 -34.08 20.92
CA LEU A 65 -15.84 -34.72 21.17
C LEU A 65 -15.99 -35.03 22.66
N CYS A 66 -17.09 -34.56 23.24
CA CYS A 66 -17.53 -34.97 24.57
C CYS A 66 -18.64 -36.00 24.42
N TYR A 67 -18.41 -37.21 24.91
CA TYR A 67 -19.42 -38.25 25.04
C TYR A 67 -19.97 -38.25 26.46
N PHE A 68 -21.28 -38.30 26.60
CA PHE A 68 -21.96 -38.44 27.87
C PHE A 68 -23.23 -39.30 27.70
N THR A 69 -23.67 -39.94 28.76
CA THR A 69 -24.84 -40.84 28.73
C THR A 69 -25.90 -40.31 29.68
N CYS A 70 -27.08 -40.00 29.15
CA CYS A 70 -28.21 -39.46 29.89
C CYS A 70 -29.39 -40.44 29.84
N SER A 71 -29.86 -40.91 31.00
CA SER A 71 -31.00 -41.84 31.10
C SER A 71 -30.88 -43.05 30.14
N GLY A 72 -29.66 -43.60 30.03
CA GLY A 72 -29.34 -44.71 29.13
C GLY A 72 -29.15 -44.36 27.65
N ARG A 73 -29.26 -43.08 27.25
CA ARG A 73 -28.99 -42.61 25.88
C ARG A 73 -27.63 -41.94 25.80
N GLN A 74 -26.79 -42.38 24.87
CA GLN A 74 -25.51 -41.74 24.61
C GLN A 74 -25.71 -40.50 23.73
N GLU A 75 -25.16 -39.37 24.17
CA GLU A 75 -25.13 -38.11 23.46
C GLU A 75 -23.70 -37.66 23.20
N ILE A 76 -23.54 -36.81 22.18
CA ILE A 76 -22.24 -36.31 21.73
C ILE A 76 -22.34 -34.80 21.55
N LYS A 77 -21.43 -34.06 22.18
CA LYS A 77 -21.20 -32.65 21.89
C LYS A 77 -19.88 -32.48 21.17
N ARG A 78 -19.91 -31.70 20.09
CA ARG A 78 -18.77 -31.43 19.22
C ARG A 78 -18.30 -29.99 19.44
N PHE A 79 -17.01 -29.83 19.68
CA PHE A 79 -16.34 -28.54 19.81
C PHE A 79 -15.30 -28.40 18.70
N ASN A 80 -15.38 -27.32 17.94
CA ASN A 80 -14.37 -26.98 16.94
C ASN A 80 -13.40 -25.97 17.55
N ILE A 81 -12.13 -26.32 17.59
CA ILE A 81 -11.06 -25.46 18.11
C ILE A 81 -10.20 -25.03 16.94
N SER A 82 -10.02 -23.73 16.78
CA SER A 82 -9.11 -23.15 15.78
C SER A 82 -7.97 -22.41 16.44
N VAL A 83 -6.76 -22.61 15.93
CA VAL A 83 -5.54 -21.96 16.40
C VAL A 83 -5.19 -20.82 15.45
N PHE A 84 -4.93 -19.64 16.00
CA PHE A 84 -4.59 -18.45 15.24
C PHE A 84 -3.26 -17.87 15.70
N TYR A 85 -2.56 -17.25 14.77
CA TYR A 85 -1.29 -16.56 14.94
C TYR A 85 -1.51 -15.12 14.53
N PRO A 86 -1.85 -14.24 15.48
CA PRO A 86 -2.19 -12.86 15.18
C PRO A 86 -0.95 -12.05 14.79
N PRO A 87 -1.12 -10.95 14.02
CA PRO A 87 -0.02 -10.08 13.67
C PRO A 87 0.64 -9.53 14.93
N LYS A 88 1.95 -9.77 15.08
CA LYS A 88 2.76 -9.23 16.19
C LYS A 88 3.44 -7.92 15.80
N GLN A 89 3.87 -7.84 14.55
CA GLN A 89 4.56 -6.70 13.95
C GLN A 89 4.14 -6.55 12.50
N VAL A 90 4.24 -5.34 11.97
CA VAL A 90 4.03 -5.03 10.56
C VAL A 90 5.21 -4.19 10.11
N LEU A 91 5.84 -4.59 9.02
CA LEU A 91 7.03 -3.93 8.50
C LEU A 91 6.67 -3.23 7.18
N LEU A 92 6.84 -1.92 7.14
CA LEU A 92 6.70 -1.12 5.94
C LEU A 92 8.08 -0.88 5.30
N LYS A 93 8.13 -0.94 3.97
CA LYS A 93 9.31 -0.54 3.20
C LYS A 93 8.90 0.23 1.94
N LEU A 94 9.29 1.49 1.86
CA LEU A 94 9.20 2.32 0.65
C LEU A 94 10.46 2.16 -0.22
N GLN A 95 10.28 1.95 -1.53
CA GLN A 95 11.38 1.79 -2.50
C GLN A 95 11.09 2.52 -3.81
N PRO A 96 11.89 3.53 -4.20
CA PRO A 96 12.92 4.21 -3.40
C PRO A 96 12.30 5.08 -2.29
N THR A 97 13.10 5.47 -1.29
CA THR A 97 12.67 6.42 -0.24
C THR A 97 12.63 7.87 -0.72
N PHE A 98 13.27 8.15 -1.86
CA PHE A 98 13.25 9.44 -2.53
C PHE A 98 12.84 9.25 -3.99
N VAL A 99 11.90 10.07 -4.46
CA VAL A 99 11.32 9.91 -5.79
C VAL A 99 10.96 11.27 -6.39
N THR A 100 11.04 11.37 -7.72
CA THR A 100 10.63 12.59 -8.42
C THR A 100 9.13 12.56 -8.71
N ILE A 101 8.49 13.72 -8.70
CA ILE A 101 7.06 13.84 -9.00
C ILE A 101 6.72 13.18 -10.33
N GLY A 102 5.65 12.39 -10.37
CA GLY A 102 5.18 11.67 -11.55
C GLY A 102 5.93 10.36 -11.84
N ARG A 103 6.94 10.00 -11.04
CA ARG A 103 7.57 8.68 -11.09
C ARG A 103 6.91 7.71 -10.11
N TRP A 104 7.11 6.42 -10.37
CA TRP A 104 6.55 5.37 -9.53
C TRP A 104 7.49 5.02 -8.38
N PHE A 105 6.90 4.63 -7.26
CA PHE A 105 7.57 4.02 -6.13
C PHE A 105 6.75 2.82 -5.64
N THR A 106 7.41 1.92 -4.94
CA THR A 106 6.85 0.67 -4.45
C THR A 106 6.69 0.75 -2.93
N ILE A 107 5.50 0.39 -2.47
CA ILE A 107 5.13 0.24 -1.07
C ILE A 107 5.05 -1.25 -0.80
N GLU A 108 5.91 -1.76 0.09
CA GLU A 108 5.97 -3.17 0.47
C GLU A 108 5.66 -3.32 1.96
N CYS A 109 4.59 -4.05 2.27
CA CYS A 109 4.20 -4.38 3.64
C CYS A 109 4.41 -5.86 3.90
N ARG A 110 5.09 -6.16 5.01
CA ARG A 110 5.36 -7.53 5.45
C ARG A 110 4.78 -7.77 6.83
N VAL A 111 4.02 -8.85 6.97
CA VAL A 111 3.43 -9.29 8.24
C VAL A 111 3.93 -10.70 8.52
N PRO A 112 4.96 -10.88 9.37
CA PRO A 112 5.56 -12.18 9.61
C PRO A 112 4.70 -13.05 10.54
N SER A 113 4.81 -14.37 10.35
CA SER A 113 4.28 -15.40 11.24
C SER A 113 2.78 -15.28 11.55
N VAL A 114 1.97 -15.07 10.52
CA VAL A 114 0.51 -14.94 10.61
C VAL A 114 -0.21 -16.16 10.05
N ALA A 115 -1.29 -16.56 10.71
CA ALA A 115 -2.22 -17.59 10.24
C ALA A 115 -3.57 -17.52 10.99
N PRO A 116 -4.69 -17.88 10.34
CA PRO A 116 -4.82 -18.16 8.91
C PRO A 116 -4.73 -16.87 8.08
N LEU A 117 -4.21 -16.96 6.85
CA LEU A 117 -4.10 -15.79 5.96
C LEU A 117 -5.47 -15.25 5.52
N GLU A 118 -6.48 -16.12 5.43
CA GLU A 118 -7.86 -15.81 5.04
C GLU A 118 -8.52 -14.77 5.95
N ALA A 119 -8.09 -14.72 7.20
CA ALA A 119 -8.62 -13.80 8.21
C ALA A 119 -7.91 -12.44 8.18
N LEU A 120 -6.85 -12.28 7.38
CA LEU A 120 -5.99 -11.10 7.39
C LEU A 120 -6.30 -10.16 6.22
N THR A 121 -6.58 -8.91 6.55
CA THR A 121 -6.69 -7.80 5.61
C THR A 121 -5.53 -6.83 5.85
N VAL A 122 -4.83 -6.44 4.78
CA VAL A 122 -3.75 -5.46 4.86
C VAL A 122 -4.16 -4.21 4.11
N THR A 123 -4.05 -3.07 4.77
CA THR A 123 -4.44 -1.76 4.26
C THR A 123 -3.23 -0.84 4.25
N LEU A 124 -2.96 -0.24 3.09
CA LEU A 124 -1.94 0.78 2.88
C LEU A 124 -2.56 2.15 3.12
N LEU A 125 -1.91 2.95 3.96
CA LEU A 125 -2.38 4.25 4.36
C LEU A 125 -1.36 5.32 3.98
N ARG A 126 -1.88 6.46 3.49
CA ARG A 126 -1.16 7.73 3.34
C ARG A 126 -1.79 8.72 4.33
N GLY A 127 -1.12 8.98 5.44
CA GLY A 127 -1.73 9.67 6.59
C GLY A 127 -2.96 8.91 7.08
N SER A 128 -4.14 9.48 6.87
CA SER A 128 -5.44 8.85 7.19
C SER A 128 -6.17 8.29 5.97
N GLU A 129 -5.63 8.44 4.77
CA GLU A 129 -6.27 8.01 3.52
C GLU A 129 -5.88 6.57 3.17
N ILE A 130 -6.87 5.77 2.76
CA ILE A 130 -6.65 4.41 2.28
C ILE A 130 -6.22 4.45 0.82
N LEU A 131 -4.98 4.06 0.53
CA LEU A 131 -4.47 3.94 -0.83
C LEU A 131 -4.85 2.62 -1.47
N TYR A 132 -4.74 1.53 -0.69
CA TYR A 132 -4.97 0.18 -1.18
C TYR A 132 -5.36 -0.71 -0.01
N SER A 133 -6.23 -1.69 -0.26
CA SER A 133 -6.63 -2.67 0.74
C SER A 133 -6.80 -4.02 0.09
N GLU A 134 -6.21 -5.05 0.69
CA GLU A 134 -6.24 -6.40 0.17
C GLU A 134 -6.56 -7.40 1.28
N ALA A 135 -7.61 -8.18 1.07
CA ALA A 135 -7.91 -9.35 1.88
C ALA A 135 -7.09 -10.54 1.35
N LEU A 136 -6.24 -11.08 2.20
CA LEU A 136 -5.31 -12.13 1.81
C LEU A 136 -6.02 -13.47 1.64
N ARG A 137 -5.51 -14.26 0.72
CA ARG A 137 -5.99 -15.62 0.46
C ARG A 137 -4.89 -16.61 0.80
N GLY A 138 -5.27 -17.69 1.46
CA GLY A 138 -4.37 -18.79 1.74
C GLY A 138 -5.19 -20.01 2.16
N THR A 139 -4.67 -21.20 1.88
CA THR A 139 -5.28 -22.48 2.30
C THR A 139 -4.46 -23.17 3.37
N THR A 140 -3.29 -22.63 3.67
CA THR A 140 -2.31 -23.15 4.60
C THR A 140 -2.59 -22.66 6.02
N LEU A 141 -2.76 -23.61 6.93
CA LEU A 141 -3.04 -23.35 8.35
C LEU A 141 -1.79 -22.99 9.17
N SER A 142 -0.60 -23.16 8.59
CA SER A 142 0.67 -22.84 9.24
C SER A 142 1.00 -21.34 9.17
N PRO A 143 1.67 -20.77 10.19
CA PRO A 143 2.13 -19.39 10.17
C PRO A 143 3.04 -19.11 8.98
N GLN A 144 2.74 -18.08 8.20
CA GLN A 144 3.54 -17.64 7.05
C GLN A 144 3.80 -16.14 7.10
N GLU A 145 4.76 -15.67 6.31
CA GLU A 145 4.95 -14.25 6.05
C GLU A 145 3.97 -13.80 4.95
N ALA A 146 3.09 -12.87 5.29
CA ALA A 146 2.25 -12.19 4.32
C ALA A 146 2.99 -10.98 3.74
N ILE A 147 2.98 -10.85 2.41
CA ILE A 147 3.64 -9.75 1.71
C ILE A 147 2.61 -9.10 0.78
N VAL A 148 2.42 -7.79 0.93
CA VAL A 148 1.55 -6.98 0.06
C VAL A 148 2.40 -5.90 -0.59
N ILE A 149 2.34 -5.81 -1.92
CA ILE A 149 3.12 -4.89 -2.73
C ILE A 149 2.19 -4.03 -3.56
N HIS A 150 2.35 -2.72 -3.48
CA HIS A 150 1.58 -1.76 -4.28
C HIS A 150 2.51 -0.72 -4.92
N ASN A 151 2.27 -0.39 -6.18
CA ASN A 151 3.01 0.65 -6.88
C ASN A 151 2.13 1.90 -6.97
N ALA A 152 2.64 3.01 -6.44
CA ALA A 152 1.98 4.31 -6.47
C ALA A 152 2.81 5.30 -7.29
N THR A 153 2.13 6.32 -7.82
CA THR A 153 2.80 7.45 -8.49
C THR A 153 3.02 8.54 -7.45
N ALA A 154 4.21 9.13 -7.45
CA ALA A 154 4.55 10.18 -6.50
C ALA A 154 3.91 11.51 -6.86
N HIS A 155 3.18 12.06 -5.90
CA HIS A 155 2.56 13.37 -5.97
C HIS A 155 3.18 14.35 -4.97
N ARG A 156 2.91 15.65 -5.14
CA ARG A 156 3.49 16.71 -4.30
C ARG A 156 3.03 16.62 -2.84
N GLU A 157 1.78 16.21 -2.65
CA GLU A 157 1.15 15.99 -1.35
C GLU A 157 1.73 14.80 -0.58
N ASP A 158 2.35 13.82 -1.26
CA ASP A 158 2.91 12.63 -0.60
C ASP A 158 4.09 13.00 0.31
N GLY A 159 4.82 14.08 0.00
CA GLY A 159 5.90 14.59 0.87
C GLY A 159 5.42 15.21 2.18
N HIS A 160 4.10 15.37 2.37
CA HIS A 160 3.49 15.93 3.59
C HIS A 160 2.82 14.87 4.47
N HIS A 161 2.76 13.61 4.01
CA HIS A 161 2.05 12.54 4.70
C HIS A 161 2.97 11.33 4.88
N ASP A 162 2.88 10.71 6.05
CA ASP A 162 3.59 9.45 6.28
C ASP A 162 2.79 8.28 5.72
N PHE A 163 3.50 7.29 5.20
CA PHE A 163 2.93 6.03 4.78
C PHE A 163 2.93 5.05 5.96
N SER A 164 1.87 4.26 6.10
CA SER A 164 1.81 3.18 7.07
C SER A 164 1.06 1.96 6.51
N CYS A 165 1.33 0.78 7.07
CA CYS A 165 0.61 -0.45 6.78
C CYS A 165 -0.21 -0.83 8.01
N GLN A 166 -1.51 -1.04 7.84
CA GLN A 166 -2.37 -1.63 8.87
C GLN A 166 -2.67 -3.08 8.48
N ALA A 167 -2.37 -4.01 9.39
CA ALA A 167 -2.75 -5.41 9.26
C ALA A 167 -3.86 -5.73 10.26
N GLU A 168 -5.01 -6.16 9.76
CA GLU A 168 -6.21 -6.41 10.54
C GLU A 168 -6.65 -7.87 10.38
N MET A 169 -6.69 -8.59 11.51
CA MET A 169 -7.12 -9.98 11.56
C MET A 169 -8.51 -10.07 12.20
N ASP A 170 -9.51 -10.44 11.40
CA ASP A 170 -10.89 -10.60 11.86
C ASP A 170 -11.18 -12.04 12.30
N LEU A 171 -11.40 -12.21 13.60
CA LEU A 171 -11.70 -13.49 14.23
C LEU A 171 -13.13 -13.55 14.79
N GLN A 172 -13.99 -12.55 14.53
CA GLN A 172 -15.32 -12.45 15.12
C GLN A 172 -16.21 -13.66 14.79
N SER A 173 -16.13 -14.14 13.54
CA SER A 173 -16.86 -15.33 13.10
C SER A 173 -16.46 -16.61 13.85
N ARG A 174 -15.30 -16.61 14.51
CA ARG A 174 -14.74 -17.71 15.29
C ARG A 174 -14.80 -17.46 16.81
N GLY A 175 -15.56 -16.45 17.24
CA GLY A 175 -15.70 -16.08 18.66
C GLY A 175 -14.50 -15.34 19.24
N GLY A 176 -13.56 -14.89 18.39
CA GLY A 176 -12.45 -14.03 18.78
C GLY A 176 -12.79 -12.55 18.70
N SER A 177 -11.76 -11.71 18.79
CA SER A 177 -11.87 -10.25 18.60
C SER A 177 -11.11 -9.81 17.35
N LEU A 178 -11.40 -8.59 16.89
CA LEU A 178 -10.63 -7.95 15.84
C LEU A 178 -9.25 -7.54 16.39
N ILE A 179 -8.18 -8.07 15.80
CA ILE A 179 -6.81 -7.74 16.21
C ILE A 179 -6.14 -6.98 15.07
N HIS A 180 -5.70 -5.76 15.34
CA HIS A 180 -4.97 -4.96 14.36
C HIS A 180 -3.58 -4.57 14.86
N ARG A 181 -2.66 -4.39 13.91
CA ARG A 181 -1.33 -3.80 14.12
C ARG A 181 -1.03 -2.84 12.99
N VAL A 182 -0.30 -1.78 13.32
CA VAL A 182 0.14 -0.76 12.37
C VAL A 182 1.67 -0.76 12.36
N SER A 183 2.27 -0.56 11.18
CA SER A 183 3.71 -0.39 11.05
C SER A 183 4.16 0.95 11.62
N GLU A 184 5.47 1.08 11.85
CA GLU A 184 6.06 2.41 12.01
C GLU A 184 5.80 3.25 10.75
N PRO A 185 5.43 4.53 10.89
CA PRO A 185 5.22 5.42 9.76
C PRO A 185 6.52 5.70 9.02
N GLN A 186 6.46 5.82 7.70
CA GLN A 186 7.61 6.14 6.85
C GLN A 186 7.28 7.31 5.91
N ALA A 187 8.09 8.36 5.96
CA ALA A 187 8.00 9.50 5.05
C ALA A 187 8.60 9.16 3.68
N LEU A 188 7.99 9.66 2.60
CA LEU A 188 8.52 9.62 1.24
C LEU A 188 9.10 10.99 0.88
N GLU A 189 10.36 11.04 0.47
CA GLU A 189 10.96 12.28 0.00
C GLU A 189 10.59 12.53 -1.48
N VAL A 190 9.83 13.58 -1.74
CA VAL A 190 9.36 13.93 -3.09
C VAL A 190 10.09 15.15 -3.62
N TYR A 191 10.72 15.01 -4.79
CA TYR A 191 11.49 16.07 -5.45
C TYR A 191 10.77 16.58 -6.70
N GLU A 192 10.68 17.90 -6.82
CA GLU A 192 10.26 18.54 -8.06
C GLU A 192 11.35 18.36 -9.12
N PRO A 193 11.00 17.92 -10.35
CA PRO A 193 11.98 17.87 -11.42
C PRO A 193 12.48 19.29 -11.68
N VAL A 194 13.79 19.50 -11.58
CA VAL A 194 14.40 20.79 -11.92
C VAL A 194 14.04 21.08 -13.37
N GLN A 195 13.25 22.13 -13.57
CA GLN A 195 12.95 22.63 -14.90
C GLN A 195 14.28 23.13 -15.45
N ASP A 196 14.83 22.39 -16.42
CA ASP A 196 16.13 22.70 -16.99
C ASP A 196 16.02 24.00 -17.79
N ASN A 197 16.12 25.13 -17.07
CA ASN A 197 16.10 26.48 -17.60
C ASN A 197 17.21 26.66 -18.64
N GLN A 198 18.23 25.79 -18.63
CA GLN A 198 19.27 25.77 -19.63
C GLN A 198 18.70 25.53 -21.04
N MET A 199 17.69 24.66 -21.18
CA MET A 199 17.04 24.42 -22.48
C MET A 199 16.28 25.66 -22.97
N VAL A 200 15.56 26.35 -22.07
CA VAL A 200 14.84 27.61 -22.38
C VAL A 200 15.82 28.75 -22.68
N ILE A 201 16.91 28.85 -21.91
CA ILE A 201 17.97 29.85 -22.12
C ILE A 201 18.67 29.60 -23.48
N ILE A 202 18.98 28.35 -23.82
CA ILE A 202 19.59 28.02 -25.13
C ILE A 202 18.63 28.37 -26.26
N ILE A 203 17.34 28.00 -26.18
CA ILE A 203 16.34 28.32 -27.21
C ILE A 203 16.19 29.83 -27.39
N THR A 204 16.11 30.59 -26.29
CA THR A 204 15.98 32.04 -26.34
C THR A 204 17.21 32.71 -26.93
N VAL A 205 18.43 32.31 -26.52
CA VAL A 205 19.69 32.85 -27.07
C VAL A 205 19.81 32.57 -28.56
N VAL A 206 19.55 31.34 -29.01
CA VAL A 206 19.60 30.96 -30.43
C VAL A 206 18.58 31.75 -31.25
N SER A 207 17.37 31.93 -30.72
CA SER A 207 16.32 32.72 -31.37
C SER A 207 16.74 34.18 -31.53
N VAL A 208 17.29 34.80 -30.49
CA VAL A 208 17.77 36.20 -30.55
C VAL A 208 18.91 36.36 -31.55
N LEU A 209 19.89 35.45 -31.56
CA LEU A 209 21.00 35.47 -32.51
C LEU A 209 20.52 35.36 -33.96
N LEU A 210 19.55 34.48 -34.24
CA LEU A 210 18.93 34.37 -35.56
C LEU A 210 18.19 35.64 -35.97
N PHE A 211 17.42 36.26 -35.06
CA PHE A 211 16.75 37.53 -35.33
C PHE A 211 17.74 38.66 -35.66
N LEU A 212 18.85 38.76 -34.92
CA LEU A 212 19.91 39.73 -35.20
C LEU A 212 20.57 39.49 -36.55
N PHE A 213 20.82 38.22 -36.91
CA PHE A 213 21.38 37.87 -38.21
C PHE A 213 20.43 38.25 -39.36
N VAL A 214 19.15 37.88 -39.27
CA VAL A 214 18.15 38.19 -40.30
C VAL A 214 17.96 39.71 -40.45
N THR A 215 17.88 40.45 -39.35
CA THR A 215 17.76 41.91 -39.39
C THR A 215 18.98 42.58 -39.99
N SER A 216 20.20 42.10 -39.67
CA SER A 216 21.44 42.60 -40.30
C SER A 216 21.43 42.37 -41.82
N VAL A 217 21.01 41.20 -42.29
CA VAL A 217 20.93 40.89 -43.73
C VAL A 217 19.90 41.80 -44.41
N LEU A 218 18.72 41.98 -43.83
CA LEU A 218 17.68 42.86 -44.37
C LEU A 218 18.15 44.32 -44.43
N LEU A 219 18.81 44.82 -43.38
CA LEU A 219 19.39 46.16 -43.39
C LEU A 219 20.44 46.30 -44.49
N CYS A 220 21.34 45.32 -44.67
CA CYS A 220 22.29 45.31 -45.77
C CYS A 220 21.60 45.38 -47.14
N PHE A 221 20.48 44.66 -47.34
CA PHE A 221 19.69 44.74 -48.57
C PHE A 221 19.07 46.13 -48.76
N VAL A 222 18.47 46.71 -47.73
CA VAL A 222 17.86 48.05 -47.79
C VAL A 222 18.92 49.12 -48.06
N PHE A 223 20.06 49.09 -47.38
CA PHE A 223 21.16 50.02 -47.62
C PHE A 223 21.74 49.84 -49.02
N SER A 224 21.88 48.61 -49.50
CA SER A 224 22.35 48.33 -50.86
C SER A 224 21.35 48.83 -51.90
N GLN A 225 20.04 48.63 -51.68
CA GLN A 225 18.97 49.15 -52.53
C GLN A 225 18.94 50.68 -52.53
N GLN A 226 19.03 51.32 -51.36
CA GLN A 226 19.06 52.77 -51.24
C GLN A 226 20.33 53.37 -51.85
N TRP A 227 21.46 52.69 -51.74
CA TRP A 227 22.71 53.08 -52.38
C TRP A 227 22.65 52.89 -53.90
N TYR A 228 22.05 51.79 -54.38
CA TYR A 228 21.78 51.56 -55.80
C TYR A 228 20.84 52.64 -56.36
N GLN A 229 19.71 52.92 -55.70
CA GLN A 229 18.77 54.00 -56.03
C GLN A 229 19.43 55.39 -56.03
N ARG A 230 20.28 55.70 -55.03
CA ARG A 230 21.06 56.96 -55.01
C ARG A 230 22.04 57.04 -56.17
N ARG A 231 22.60 55.91 -56.65
CA ARG A 231 23.44 55.87 -57.84
C ARG A 231 22.67 55.91 -59.16
N THR A 232 21.45 55.37 -59.21
CA THR A 232 20.62 55.35 -60.44
C THR A 232 19.71 56.58 -60.57
N GLY A 233 19.48 57.33 -59.48
CA GLY A 233 18.72 58.60 -59.47
C GLY A 233 19.40 59.79 -60.17
N THR A 234 20.64 59.67 -60.64
CA THR A 234 21.32 60.68 -61.47
C THR A 234 21.24 60.40 -62.98
N TYR A 235 20.35 59.50 -63.40
CA TYR A 235 20.02 59.29 -64.82
C TYR A 235 18.52 59.44 -65.07
N GLY A 236 17.95 60.55 -64.57
CA GLY A 236 16.60 61.01 -64.91
C GLY A 236 16.64 61.99 -66.10
N VAL A 237 16.58 61.46 -67.32
CA VAL A 237 15.89 61.99 -68.50
C VAL A 237 15.88 63.54 -68.69
N GLN A 238 16.88 64.08 -69.40
CA GLN A 238 16.75 65.36 -70.12
C GLN A 238 16.49 65.09 -71.60
N ALA A 239 15.23 64.80 -71.93
CA ALA A 239 14.74 64.86 -73.30
C ALA A 239 13.35 65.52 -73.31
N ALA A 240 13.31 66.84 -73.54
CA ALA A 240 12.17 67.54 -74.12
C ALA A 240 12.50 69.00 -74.50
N TRP A 241 12.96 69.18 -75.74
CA TRP A 241 12.33 70.05 -76.75
C TRP A 241 11.94 71.50 -76.40
N ARG A 242 12.68 72.49 -76.96
CA ARG A 242 12.24 73.38 -78.07
C ARG A 242 13.10 74.64 -78.18
N ARG A 243 13.66 74.86 -79.39
CA ARG A 243 13.59 76.06 -80.25
C ARG A 243 14.70 75.93 -81.32
N LEU A 244 14.37 75.42 -82.50
CA LEU A 244 13.90 76.16 -83.69
C LEU A 244 15.01 76.92 -84.44
N ARG A 245 15.12 76.54 -85.73
CA ARG A 245 15.55 77.31 -86.91
C ARG A 245 17.05 77.43 -87.24
N TRP A 246 17.43 76.68 -88.29
CA TRP A 246 18.29 77.10 -89.43
C TRP A 246 17.97 78.55 -89.91
N PRO A 247 18.76 79.27 -90.75
CA PRO A 247 20.04 78.93 -91.46
C PRO A 247 21.12 80.07 -91.52
N HIS A 248 22.35 79.77 -92.00
CA HIS A 248 23.04 80.45 -93.14
C HIS A 248 24.59 80.29 -93.21
N ARG A 249 25.04 79.81 -94.39
CA ARG A 249 26.06 80.38 -95.31
C ARG A 249 27.50 80.60 -94.79
N VAL A 250 28.50 79.86 -95.31
CA VAL A 250 29.42 80.18 -96.44
C VAL A 250 29.92 78.88 -97.03
#